data_AF-A0A0J9V6D8-F1
#
_entry.id   AF-A0A0J9V6D8-F1
#
_cell.length_a   1.000
_cell.length_b   1.000
_cell.length_c   1.000
_cell.angle_alpha   90.00
_cell.angle_beta   90.00
_cell.angle_gamma   90.00
#
_symmetry.space_group_name_H-M   'P 1'
#
loop_
_entity.id
_entity.type
_entity.pdbx_description
1 polymer ?
#
loop_
_entity_poly.entity_id
_entity_poly.type
_entity_poly.pdbx_seq_one_letter_code
_entity_poly.pdbx_strand_id
1 'polypeptide(L)'
;MNHLNMSSGQIPLELMPQQARAGPGHDWTGVSDRKARKKMQDRINQRLKRQRMIARRAQDFLSEQEQNINEHFIVGQNQSFISDQQYTMSNPWSETSHTAVQSSSQSSMSMLRSFTACKPDCDETAQFISQFSAWAYREYLRGFPEADTLLNLIQFNTTRALVIIAKSMDLTQESMKPDARSRLTITGIDTAIFESLPPSLQPTNLQLSVSHHPWVDIIPIAGIRDNILLRDEALYDKAELCRDLRGFQQVAHGHGGMKIWKDPWDPDGWEFTEAFAIKWPWVIRGCHELFESTNYWRTMRNEAPLGSGYILGELDT
;
A
#
# COMPACT_ATOMS: atom_id res chain seq x y z
N MET A 1 -11.52 35.98 53.88
CA MET A 1 -11.44 36.43 52.47
C MET A 1 -10.39 35.58 51.77
N ASN A 2 -10.80 34.65 50.90
CA ASN A 2 -9.91 33.97 49.95
C ASN A 2 -10.66 33.89 48.62
N HIS A 3 -10.19 34.64 47.62
CA HIS A 3 -10.73 34.65 46.26
C HIS A 3 -10.16 33.48 45.47
N LEU A 4 -11.05 32.69 44.86
CA LEU A 4 -10.75 31.74 43.79
C LEU A 4 -10.49 32.52 42.49
N ASN A 5 -9.34 32.26 41.85
CA ASN A 5 -9.00 32.79 40.54
C ASN A 5 -9.30 31.72 39.48
N MET A 6 -10.28 31.96 38.60
CA MET A 6 -10.55 31.11 37.44
C MET A 6 -9.63 31.51 36.29
N SER A 7 -8.73 30.61 35.90
CA SER A 7 -7.88 30.76 34.72
C SER A 7 -8.61 30.23 33.48
N SER A 8 -8.87 31.11 32.53
CA SER A 8 -9.43 30.84 31.20
C SER A 8 -8.43 30.02 30.37
N GLY A 9 -8.79 28.79 29.99
CA GLY A 9 -7.99 27.97 29.08
C GLY A 9 -8.00 28.54 27.66
N GLN A 10 -6.88 29.13 27.23
CA GLN A 10 -6.65 29.43 25.81
C GLN A 10 -6.14 28.17 25.11
N ILE A 11 -6.84 27.73 24.07
CA ILE A 11 -6.42 26.63 23.19
C ILE A 11 -5.41 27.21 22.16
N PRO A 12 -4.17 26.71 22.08
CA PRO A 12 -3.22 27.13 21.05
C PRO A 12 -3.71 26.69 19.67
N LEU A 13 -3.85 27.61 18.73
CA LEU A 13 -4.10 27.31 17.32
C LEU A 13 -2.77 27.03 16.62
N GLU A 14 -2.45 25.75 16.42
CA GLU A 14 -1.33 25.34 15.56
C GLU A 14 -1.76 25.33 14.08
N LEU A 15 -0.84 25.74 13.20
CA LEU A 15 -1.07 25.71 11.74
C LEU A 15 -1.19 24.26 11.25
N MET A 16 -2.24 23.99 10.48
CA MET A 16 -2.51 22.69 9.89
C MET A 16 -1.44 22.33 8.85
N PRO A 17 -0.96 21.08 8.75
CA PRO A 17 0.02 20.65 7.75
C PRO A 17 -0.38 20.93 6.29
N GLN A 18 -1.69 21.09 6.04
CA GLN A 18 -2.27 21.42 4.75
C GLN A 18 -1.99 22.89 4.33
N GLN A 19 -1.71 23.79 5.29
CA GLN A 19 -1.31 25.18 5.05
C GLN A 19 0.10 25.29 4.49
N ALA A 20 1.00 24.37 4.86
CA ALA A 20 2.39 24.39 4.43
C ALA A 20 2.60 24.02 2.94
N ARG A 21 1.63 23.36 2.31
CA ARG A 21 1.70 22.95 0.89
C ARG A 21 1.21 24.01 -0.09
N ALA A 22 0.50 25.01 0.40
CA ALA A 22 0.04 26.12 -0.40
C ALA A 22 1.09 27.23 -0.36
N GLY A 23 1.92 27.33 -1.41
CA GLY A 23 2.76 28.51 -1.58
C GLY A 23 1.94 29.82 -1.50
N PRO A 24 2.58 30.98 -1.30
CA PRO A 24 1.90 32.23 -0.99
C PRO A 24 0.69 32.50 -1.92
N GLY A 25 -0.49 32.73 -1.33
CA GLY A 25 -1.74 33.01 -2.05
C GLY A 25 -2.56 31.81 -2.54
N HIS A 26 -2.21 30.58 -2.14
CA HIS A 26 -2.94 29.35 -2.52
C HIS A 26 -3.50 28.57 -1.33
N ASP A 27 -3.49 29.17 -0.13
CA ASP A 27 -4.03 28.55 1.08
C ASP A 27 -5.55 28.52 1.00
N TRP A 28 -6.10 27.31 0.88
CA TRP A 28 -7.54 27.08 0.80
C TRP A 28 -8.13 26.68 2.15
N THR A 29 -7.31 26.50 3.18
CA THR A 29 -7.73 26.14 4.54
C THR A 29 -8.24 27.38 5.27
N GLY A 30 -9.49 27.73 4.96
CA GLY A 30 -10.14 28.97 5.42
C GLY A 30 -11.10 29.55 4.39
N VAL A 31 -11.06 29.06 3.15
CA VAL A 31 -11.99 29.50 2.10
C VAL A 31 -13.32 28.74 2.26
N SER A 32 -14.35 29.42 2.76
CA SER A 32 -15.71 28.86 2.96
C SER A 32 -16.45 28.63 1.64
N ASP A 33 -16.07 29.34 0.57
CA ASP A 33 -16.66 29.19 -0.76
C ASP A 33 -16.13 27.94 -1.49
N ARG A 34 -17.04 27.00 -1.73
CA ARG A 34 -16.80 25.72 -2.42
C ARG A 34 -16.24 25.90 -3.82
N LYS A 35 -16.66 26.93 -4.58
CA LYS A 35 -16.19 27.15 -5.96
C LYS A 35 -14.75 27.67 -5.99
N ALA A 36 -14.41 28.59 -5.09
CA ALA A 36 -13.05 29.11 -4.96
C ALA A 36 -12.05 28.02 -4.54
N ARG A 37 -12.43 27.16 -3.58
CA ARG A 37 -11.62 26.00 -3.15
C ARG A 37 -11.33 25.04 -4.30
N LYS A 38 -12.36 24.65 -5.05
CA LYS A 38 -12.22 23.75 -6.20
C LYS A 38 -11.28 24.32 -7.27
N LYS A 39 -11.39 25.62 -7.57
CA LYS A 39 -10.52 26.28 -8.57
C LYS A 39 -9.05 26.27 -8.17
N MET A 40 -8.73 26.41 -6.87
CA MET A 40 -7.36 26.32 -6.38
C MET A 40 -6.83 24.88 -6.42
N GLN A 41 -7.66 23.91 -6.06
CA GLN A 41 -7.30 22.49 -6.10
C GLN A 41 -7.09 21.97 -7.53
N ASP A 42 -7.94 22.40 -8.48
CA ASP A 42 -7.81 22.07 -9.90
C ASP A 42 -6.51 22.64 -10.48
N ARG A 43 -6.07 23.84 -10.04
CA ARG A 43 -4.77 24.42 -10.44
C ARG A 43 -3.59 23.59 -9.93
N ILE A 44 -3.65 23.07 -8.71
CA ILE A 44 -2.59 22.20 -8.14
C ILE A 44 -2.54 20.88 -8.90
N ASN A 45 -3.70 20.26 -9.15
CA ASN A 45 -3.80 19.01 -9.89
C ASN A 45 -3.32 19.15 -11.35
N GLN A 46 -3.60 20.29 -12.00
CA GLN A 46 -3.06 20.59 -13.32
C GLN A 46 -1.52 20.72 -13.31
N ARG A 47 -0.94 21.32 -12.27
CA ARG A 47 0.53 21.40 -12.11
C ARG A 47 1.15 20.02 -11.92
N LEU A 48 0.57 19.18 -11.06
CA LEU A 48 1.02 17.80 -10.85
C LEU A 48 0.89 16.95 -12.13
N LYS A 49 -0.20 17.11 -12.88
CA LYS A 49 -0.39 16.45 -14.18
C LYS A 49 0.67 16.87 -15.20
N ARG A 50 1.01 18.16 -15.26
CA ARG A 50 2.10 18.66 -16.13
C ARG A 50 3.45 18.11 -15.72
N GLN A 51 3.76 18.06 -14.43
CA GLN A 51 5.01 17.45 -13.92
C GLN A 51 5.10 15.95 -14.27
N ARG A 52 4.01 15.19 -14.14
CA ARG A 52 3.96 13.78 -14.53
C ARG A 52 4.16 13.57 -16.03
N MET A 53 3.60 14.45 -16.88
CA MET A 53 3.85 14.38 -18.33
C MET A 53 5.30 14.72 -18.68
N ILE A 54 5.92 15.69 -18.00
CA ILE A 54 7.34 16.01 -18.20
C ILE A 54 8.22 14.83 -17.77
N ALA A 55 7.94 14.21 -16.62
CA ALA A 55 8.68 13.04 -16.14
C ALA A 55 8.54 11.84 -17.07
N ARG A 56 7.34 11.56 -17.60
CA ARG A 56 7.14 10.49 -18.60
C ARG A 56 7.92 10.77 -19.89
N ARG A 57 7.86 12.00 -20.43
CA ARG A 57 8.63 12.36 -21.62
C ARG A 57 10.14 12.27 -21.41
N ALA A 58 10.63 12.58 -20.20
CA ALA A 58 12.03 12.41 -19.86
C ALA A 58 12.41 10.93 -19.80
N GLN A 59 11.52 10.07 -19.28
CA GLN A 59 11.70 8.62 -19.28
C GLN A 59 11.70 8.04 -20.70
N ASP A 60 10.77 8.46 -21.55
CA ASP A 60 10.69 8.03 -22.95
C ASP A 60 11.96 8.45 -23.73
N PHE A 61 12.47 9.66 -23.49
CA PHE A 61 13.72 10.17 -24.09
C PHE A 61 14.97 9.39 -23.63
N LEU A 62 15.02 8.99 -22.35
CA LEU A 62 16.12 8.17 -21.81
C LEU A 62 16.08 6.73 -22.36
N SER A 63 14.88 6.16 -22.52
CA SER A 63 14.70 4.84 -23.14
C SER A 63 15.02 4.83 -24.64
N GLU A 64 14.75 5.92 -25.37
CA GLU A 64 15.18 6.10 -26.77
C GLU A 64 16.71 6.24 -26.92
N GLN A 65 17.40 6.85 -25.93
CA GLN A 65 18.87 6.90 -25.91
C GLN A 65 19.51 5.53 -25.58
N GLU A 66 18.95 4.76 -24.64
CA GLU A 66 19.46 3.44 -24.28
C GLU A 66 19.33 2.42 -25.42
N GLN A 67 18.30 2.53 -26.26
CA GLN A 67 18.15 1.68 -27.45
C GLN A 67 19.15 2.04 -28.57
N ASN A 68 19.56 3.31 -28.68
CA ASN A 68 20.54 3.76 -29.68
C ASN A 68 21.99 3.36 -29.34
N ILE A 69 22.30 3.14 -28.05
CA ILE A 69 23.65 2.74 -27.61
C ILE A 69 23.92 1.25 -27.85
N ASN A 70 22.88 0.41 -27.93
CA ASN A 70 23.03 -1.04 -28.08
C ASN A 70 23.21 -1.54 -29.54
N GLU A 71 23.11 -0.67 -30.55
CA GLU A 71 23.34 -1.06 -31.96
C GLU A 71 24.76 -0.77 -32.49
N HIS A 72 25.64 -0.13 -31.73
CA HIS A 72 27.03 0.14 -32.15
C HIS A 72 28.08 -0.19 -31.08
N PHE A 73 28.22 -1.47 -30.72
CA PHE A 73 29.47 -1.93 -30.08
C PHE A 73 29.79 -3.41 -30.34
N ILE A 74 30.30 -3.73 -31.54
CA ILE A 74 31.32 -4.77 -31.71
C ILE A 74 32.45 -4.21 -32.57
N VAL A 75 33.68 -4.42 -32.09
CA VAL A 75 35.03 -4.25 -32.68
C VAL A 75 35.86 -3.09 -32.10
N GLY A 76 36.96 -3.47 -31.42
CA GLY A 76 38.24 -2.77 -31.58
C GLY A 76 38.88 -2.10 -30.36
N GLN A 77 39.79 -2.85 -29.74
CA GLN A 77 41.01 -2.49 -28.99
C GLN A 77 41.43 -1.02 -28.73
N ASN A 78 41.94 -0.82 -27.49
CA ASN A 78 43.08 -0.02 -27.03
C ASN A 78 43.40 1.34 -27.69
N GLN A 79 43.34 2.42 -26.90
CA GLN A 79 44.46 3.34 -26.69
C GLN A 79 44.21 4.30 -25.53
N SER A 80 45.24 4.44 -24.68
CA SER A 80 45.43 5.47 -23.65
C SER A 80 45.59 6.87 -24.26
N PHE A 81 45.16 7.94 -23.56
CA PHE A 81 45.94 9.18 -23.33
C PHE A 81 45.25 10.19 -22.38
N ILE A 82 45.95 10.51 -21.28
CA ILE A 82 46.22 11.82 -20.62
C ILE A 82 45.07 12.78 -20.20
N SER A 83 45.03 12.98 -18.86
CA SER A 83 44.90 14.21 -18.03
C SER A 83 44.03 15.37 -18.51
N ASP A 84 43.09 15.79 -17.66
CA ASP A 84 43.15 17.14 -17.12
C ASP A 84 42.61 17.26 -15.69
N GLN A 85 43.44 17.83 -14.82
CA GLN A 85 43.13 18.27 -13.47
C GLN A 85 42.25 19.52 -13.53
N GLN A 86 41.19 19.56 -12.74
CA GLN A 86 40.71 20.83 -12.17
C GLN A 86 40.23 20.62 -10.73
N TYR A 87 40.98 21.22 -9.81
CA TYR A 87 40.65 21.42 -8.41
C TYR A 87 39.34 22.20 -8.26
N THR A 88 38.40 21.68 -7.47
CA THR A 88 37.50 22.53 -6.68
C THR A 88 37.30 21.91 -5.29
N MET A 89 37.22 22.80 -4.31
CA MET A 89 37.50 22.57 -2.90
C MET A 89 36.45 21.70 -2.20
N SER A 90 36.94 20.84 -1.31
CA SER A 90 36.17 20.05 -0.35
C SER A 90 35.34 20.93 0.59
N ASN A 91 34.04 20.65 0.69
CA ASN A 91 33.14 21.23 1.68
C ASN A 91 32.69 20.12 2.66
N PRO A 92 33.30 19.96 3.86
CA PRO A 92 33.17 18.73 4.66
C PRO A 92 31.82 18.52 5.39
N TRP A 93 30.80 19.36 5.19
CA TRP A 93 29.60 19.37 6.04
C TRP A 93 28.26 19.25 5.30
N SER A 94 28.23 18.68 4.08
CA SER A 94 26.96 18.48 3.35
C SER A 94 26.75 17.09 2.74
N GLU A 95 27.78 16.25 2.60
CA GLU A 95 27.65 14.93 1.96
C GLU A 95 27.14 13.81 2.88
N THR A 96 27.29 13.96 4.20
CA THR A 96 26.95 12.88 5.15
C THR A 96 25.44 12.70 5.35
N SER A 97 24.63 13.72 5.04
CA SER A 97 23.18 13.68 5.27
C SER A 97 22.40 13.10 4.09
N HIS A 98 22.81 13.38 2.84
CA HIS A 98 22.11 12.86 1.66
C HIS A 98 22.39 11.38 1.42
N THR A 99 23.63 10.93 1.67
CA THR A 99 24.05 9.54 1.45
C THR A 99 23.45 8.58 2.48
N ALA A 100 23.31 9.00 3.75
CA ALA A 100 22.69 8.20 4.81
C ALA A 100 21.16 8.08 4.65
N VAL A 101 20.50 9.12 4.13
CA VAL A 101 19.05 9.10 3.88
C VAL A 101 18.71 8.20 2.68
N GLN A 102 19.49 8.27 1.60
CA GLN A 102 19.30 7.41 0.41
C GLN A 102 19.62 5.93 0.67
N SER A 103 20.61 5.60 1.51
CA SER A 103 20.87 4.19 1.87
C SER A 103 19.78 3.63 2.80
N SER A 104 19.19 4.47 3.67
CA SER A 104 18.09 4.07 4.56
C SER A 104 16.78 3.79 3.80
N SER A 105 16.50 4.53 2.72
CA SER A 105 15.30 4.32 1.90
C SER A 105 15.39 3.03 1.08
N GLN A 106 16.55 2.74 0.46
CA GLN A 106 16.76 1.50 -0.29
C GLN A 106 16.75 0.25 0.60
N SER A 107 17.32 0.33 1.81
CA SER A 107 17.30 -0.77 2.79
C SER A 107 15.88 -1.06 3.29
N SER A 108 15.08 -0.02 3.54
CA SER A 108 13.68 -0.18 3.95
C SER A 108 12.82 -0.82 2.86
N MET A 109 13.15 -0.58 1.58
CA MET A 109 12.44 -1.13 0.42
C MET A 109 12.68 -2.62 0.20
N SER A 110 13.92 -3.09 0.36
CA SER A 110 14.22 -4.51 0.25
C SER A 110 13.57 -5.30 1.38
N MET A 111 13.51 -4.71 2.58
CA MET A 111 12.84 -5.29 3.75
C MET A 111 11.31 -5.30 3.61
N LEU A 112 10.71 -4.30 2.96
CA LEU A 112 9.26 -4.31 2.70
C LEU A 112 8.84 -5.46 1.78
N ARG A 113 9.67 -5.85 0.80
CA ARG A 113 9.37 -6.99 -0.09
C ARG A 113 9.41 -8.34 0.63
N SER A 114 10.22 -8.48 1.68
CA SER A 114 10.28 -9.70 2.50
C SER A 114 9.25 -9.71 3.64
N PHE A 115 8.61 -8.58 3.92
CA PHE A 115 7.56 -8.48 4.92
C PHE A 115 6.33 -9.32 4.54
N THR A 116 5.91 -10.18 5.46
CA THR A 116 4.85 -11.17 5.22
C THR A 116 3.97 -11.36 6.45
N ALA A 117 2.70 -11.68 6.23
CA ALA A 117 1.78 -12.07 7.28
C ALA A 117 1.99 -13.50 7.80
N CYS A 118 2.76 -14.33 7.08
CA CYS A 118 3.01 -15.73 7.45
C CYS A 118 4.03 -15.92 8.59
N LYS A 119 4.53 -14.83 9.19
CA LYS A 119 5.45 -14.85 10.34
C LYS A 119 4.98 -13.89 11.44
N PRO A 120 3.74 -14.03 11.93
CA PRO A 120 3.13 -12.98 12.76
C PRO A 120 3.82 -12.83 14.12
N ASP A 121 4.30 -13.92 14.71
CA ASP A 121 4.89 -14.01 16.05
C ASP A 121 6.41 -13.81 16.09
N CYS A 122 7.08 -13.68 14.93
CA CYS A 122 8.53 -13.55 14.91
C CYS A 122 9.01 -12.13 15.30
N ASP A 123 10.17 -12.06 15.97
CA ASP A 123 10.75 -10.79 16.43
C ASP A 123 11.07 -9.86 15.26
N GLU A 124 11.50 -10.41 14.12
CA GLU A 124 11.79 -9.64 12.91
C GLU A 124 10.56 -8.89 12.39
N THR A 125 9.38 -9.53 12.43
CA THR A 125 8.11 -8.92 12.06
C THR A 125 7.77 -7.76 12.99
N ALA A 126 7.91 -7.96 14.31
CA ALA A 126 7.65 -6.91 15.29
C ALA A 126 8.60 -5.72 15.14
N GLN A 127 9.90 -6.00 14.96
CA GLN A 127 10.93 -4.98 14.75
C GLN A 127 10.68 -4.22 13.45
N PHE A 128 10.34 -4.91 12.35
CA PHE A 128 10.04 -4.25 11.08
C PHE A 128 8.83 -3.31 11.20
N ILE A 129 7.73 -3.78 11.81
CA ILE A 129 6.55 -2.93 12.03
C ILE A 129 6.90 -1.67 12.80
N SER A 130 7.71 -1.79 13.87
CA SER A 130 8.16 -0.65 14.67
C SER A 130 9.03 0.32 13.85
N GLN A 131 10.05 -0.21 13.15
CA GLN A 131 10.98 0.60 12.36
C GLN A 131 10.30 1.31 11.20
N PHE A 132 9.43 0.62 10.45
CA PHE A 132 8.71 1.20 9.33
C PHE A 132 7.70 2.26 9.80
N SER A 133 7.01 2.02 10.93
CA SER A 133 6.09 3.01 11.50
C SER A 133 6.82 4.29 11.93
N ALA A 134 7.98 4.14 12.60
CA ALA A 134 8.81 5.27 12.97
C ALA A 134 9.35 6.03 11.74
N TRP A 135 9.77 5.30 10.70
CA TRP A 135 10.15 5.91 9.43
C TRP A 135 8.99 6.69 8.79
N ALA A 136 7.81 6.08 8.62
CA ALA A 136 6.65 6.71 8.01
C ALA A 136 6.22 7.98 8.77
N TYR A 137 6.28 7.95 10.11
CA TYR A 137 5.99 9.11 10.94
C TYR A 137 7.01 10.25 10.73
N ARG A 138 8.31 9.94 10.62
CA ARG A 138 9.34 10.95 10.32
C ARG A 138 9.15 11.56 8.94
N GLU A 139 8.83 10.76 7.93
CA GLU A 139 8.55 11.25 6.58
C GLU A 139 7.30 12.14 6.53
N TYR A 140 6.27 11.78 7.31
CA TYR A 140 5.08 12.63 7.48
C TYR A 140 5.45 14.00 8.07
N LEU A 141 6.24 14.03 9.15
CA LEU A 141 6.69 15.28 9.78
C LEU A 141 7.58 16.14 8.86
N ARG A 142 8.32 15.52 7.95
CA ARG A 142 9.14 16.23 6.95
C ARG A 142 8.31 16.91 5.86
N GLY A 143 7.02 16.59 5.72
CA GLY A 143 6.11 17.27 4.81
C GLY A 143 6.22 16.86 3.33
N PHE A 144 7.22 16.06 2.95
CA PHE A 144 7.50 15.63 1.58
C PHE A 144 7.39 14.10 1.41
N PRO A 145 6.19 13.50 1.44
CA PRO A 145 6.04 12.11 1.01
C PRO A 145 6.17 12.05 -0.51
N GLU A 146 7.20 11.36 -1.00
CA GLU A 146 7.33 11.01 -2.42
C GLU A 146 6.22 10.03 -2.84
N ALA A 147 5.97 9.89 -4.14
CA ALA A 147 4.95 8.96 -4.64
C ALA A 147 5.23 7.51 -4.19
N ASP A 148 6.51 7.13 -4.16
CA ASP A 148 6.96 5.82 -3.70
C ASP A 148 6.69 5.64 -2.20
N THR A 149 6.83 6.69 -1.38
CA THR A 149 6.48 6.67 0.05
C THR A 149 5.03 6.26 0.27
N LEU A 150 4.09 6.78 -0.53
CA LEU A 150 2.67 6.44 -0.41
C LEU A 150 2.41 4.98 -0.79
N LEU A 151 3.01 4.51 -1.89
CA LEU A 151 2.86 3.12 -2.31
C LEU A 151 3.38 2.15 -1.22
N ASN A 152 4.55 2.44 -0.68
CA ASN A 152 5.16 1.64 0.38
C ASN A 152 4.28 1.61 1.63
N LEU A 153 3.68 2.75 1.98
CA LEU A 153 2.77 2.85 3.12
C LEU A 153 1.51 2.01 2.91
N ILE A 154 0.97 1.98 1.69
CA ILE A 154 -0.17 1.13 1.34
C ILE A 154 0.20 -0.35 1.51
N GLN A 155 1.30 -0.80 0.88
CA GLN A 155 1.78 -2.18 0.97
C GLN A 155 2.06 -2.60 2.42
N PHE A 156 2.69 -1.70 3.18
CA PHE A 156 2.96 -1.90 4.61
C PHE A 156 1.67 -2.04 5.41
N ASN A 157 0.73 -1.10 5.26
CA ASN A 157 -0.52 -1.12 6.03
C ASN A 157 -1.36 -2.36 5.73
N THR A 158 -1.45 -2.75 4.46
CA THR A 158 -2.15 -3.97 4.05
C THR A 158 -1.51 -5.21 4.67
N THR A 159 -0.18 -5.34 4.59
CA THR A 159 0.52 -6.49 5.19
C THR A 159 0.44 -6.49 6.72
N ARG A 160 0.55 -5.31 7.36
CA ARG A 160 0.42 -5.16 8.82
C ARG A 160 -0.97 -5.54 9.30
N ALA A 161 -2.02 -5.18 8.56
CA ALA A 161 -3.38 -5.56 8.89
C ALA A 161 -3.55 -7.09 8.89
N LEU A 162 -3.00 -7.77 7.88
CA LEU A 162 -3.00 -9.24 7.81
C LEU A 162 -2.20 -9.87 8.97
N VAL A 163 -1.07 -9.29 9.39
CA VAL A 163 -0.34 -9.72 10.60
C VAL A 163 -1.21 -9.57 11.85
N ILE A 164 -1.94 -8.47 12.00
CA ILE A 164 -2.83 -8.24 13.16
C ILE A 164 -3.93 -9.30 13.21
N ILE A 165 -4.55 -9.59 12.06
CA ILE A 165 -5.57 -10.65 11.96
C ILE A 165 -4.96 -12.01 12.32
N ALA A 166 -3.80 -12.36 11.76
CA ALA A 166 -3.11 -13.60 12.07
C ALA A 166 -2.86 -13.77 13.58
N LYS A 167 -2.39 -12.71 14.26
CA LYS A 167 -2.20 -12.70 15.72
C LYS A 167 -3.51 -12.88 16.48
N SER A 168 -4.59 -12.22 16.05
CA SER A 168 -5.90 -12.35 16.71
C SER A 168 -6.51 -13.74 16.59
N MET A 169 -6.03 -14.53 15.63
CA MET A 169 -6.44 -15.93 15.40
C MET A 169 -5.43 -16.94 15.95
N ASP A 170 -4.49 -16.50 16.80
CA ASP A 170 -3.42 -17.34 17.38
C ASP A 170 -2.61 -18.13 16.34
N LEU A 171 -2.44 -17.55 15.14
CA LEU A 171 -1.55 -18.10 14.13
C LEU A 171 -0.11 -17.71 14.43
N THR A 172 0.79 -18.66 14.20
CA THR A 172 2.24 -18.54 14.37
C THR A 172 2.96 -18.85 13.06
N GLN A 173 4.24 -18.49 12.96
CA GLN A 173 5.11 -18.86 11.85
C GLN A 173 5.11 -20.37 11.62
N GLU A 174 5.13 -21.16 12.70
CA GLU A 174 5.10 -22.61 12.62
C GLU A 174 3.80 -23.13 12.01
N SER A 175 2.68 -22.46 12.32
CA SER A 175 1.38 -22.80 11.72
C SER A 175 1.22 -22.29 10.29
N MET A 176 2.08 -21.41 9.78
CA MET A 176 1.96 -20.79 8.45
C MET A 176 3.12 -21.15 7.50
N LYS A 177 3.75 -22.32 7.71
CA LYS A 177 4.73 -22.88 6.77
C LYS A 177 4.09 -23.21 5.41
N PRO A 178 4.86 -23.26 4.32
CA PRO A 178 4.32 -23.46 2.97
C PRO A 178 3.43 -24.70 2.79
N ASP A 179 3.66 -25.75 3.56
CA ASP A 179 2.92 -27.02 3.57
C ASP A 179 1.86 -27.12 4.68
N ALA A 180 1.71 -26.08 5.51
CA ALA A 180 0.77 -26.05 6.60
C ALA A 180 -0.69 -26.03 6.13
N ARG A 181 -1.57 -26.59 6.95
CA ARG A 181 -3.02 -26.67 6.71
C ARG A 181 -3.78 -25.96 7.82
N SER A 182 -4.88 -25.31 7.43
CA SER A 182 -5.77 -24.62 8.35
C SER A 182 -6.28 -25.58 9.40
N ARG A 183 -6.29 -25.09 10.65
CA ARG A 183 -6.89 -25.82 11.75
C ARG A 183 -8.40 -25.91 11.57
N LEU A 184 -9.03 -24.98 10.86
CA LEU A 184 -10.50 -24.90 10.71
C LEU A 184 -11.13 -26.15 10.08
N THR A 185 -10.35 -26.94 9.32
CA THR A 185 -10.81 -28.21 8.75
C THR A 185 -10.69 -29.40 9.73
N ILE A 186 -10.10 -29.22 10.91
CA ILE A 186 -9.95 -30.28 11.91
C ILE A 186 -11.30 -30.54 12.58
N THR A 187 -11.74 -31.79 12.53
CA THR A 187 -12.96 -32.24 13.21
C THR A 187 -12.86 -32.04 14.72
N GLY A 188 -13.87 -31.40 15.33
CA GLY A 188 -13.96 -31.24 16.79
C GLY A 188 -13.41 -29.92 17.34
N ILE A 189 -13.21 -28.89 16.51
CA ILE A 189 -13.02 -27.53 17.01
C ILE A 189 -14.28 -27.05 17.71
N ASP A 190 -14.11 -26.46 18.89
CA ASP A 190 -15.17 -25.77 19.60
C ASP A 190 -15.63 -24.55 18.78
N THR A 191 -16.84 -24.64 18.23
CA THR A 191 -17.46 -23.58 17.43
C THR A 191 -17.67 -22.31 18.24
N ALA A 192 -17.70 -22.38 19.58
CA ALA A 192 -17.80 -21.20 20.44
C ALA A 192 -16.60 -20.25 20.30
N ILE A 193 -15.43 -20.76 19.89
CA ILE A 193 -14.25 -19.91 19.59
C ILE A 193 -14.57 -18.98 18.42
N PHE A 194 -15.35 -19.44 17.43
CA PHE A 194 -15.69 -18.64 16.26
C PHE A 194 -16.69 -17.52 16.56
N GLU A 195 -17.57 -17.70 17.55
CA GLU A 195 -18.53 -16.66 17.95
C GLU A 195 -17.84 -15.43 18.57
N SER A 196 -16.61 -15.60 19.09
CA SER A 196 -15.80 -14.50 19.60
C SER A 196 -15.10 -13.68 18.51
N LEU A 197 -15.07 -14.18 17.26
CA LEU A 197 -14.44 -13.50 16.15
C LEU A 197 -15.38 -12.44 15.55
N PRO A 198 -14.82 -11.31 15.06
CA PRO A 198 -15.58 -10.37 14.25
C PRO A 198 -16.29 -11.08 13.08
N PRO A 199 -17.49 -10.65 12.67
CA PRO A 199 -18.26 -11.32 11.61
C PRO A 199 -17.49 -11.57 10.30
N SER A 200 -16.63 -10.63 9.91
CA SER A 200 -15.77 -10.71 8.71
C SER A 200 -14.71 -11.82 8.78
N LEU A 201 -14.34 -12.27 9.99
CA LEU A 201 -13.32 -13.28 10.24
C LEU A 201 -13.91 -14.64 10.63
N GLN A 202 -15.22 -14.72 10.91
CA GLN A 202 -15.88 -15.99 11.18
C GLN A 202 -15.65 -16.98 10.01
N PRO A 203 -15.34 -18.25 10.29
CA PRO A 203 -15.13 -19.26 9.25
C PRO A 203 -16.36 -19.43 8.37
N THR A 204 -16.15 -19.55 7.07
CA THR A 204 -17.20 -19.97 6.14
C THR A 204 -17.38 -21.49 6.15
N ASN A 205 -18.51 -21.98 5.63
CA ASN A 205 -18.73 -23.41 5.45
C ASN A 205 -17.65 -24.08 4.59
N LEU A 206 -17.11 -23.36 3.61
CA LEU A 206 -16.03 -23.86 2.77
C LEU A 206 -14.72 -23.98 3.54
N GLN A 207 -14.37 -23.01 4.39
CA GLN A 207 -13.17 -23.11 5.24
C GLN A 207 -13.24 -24.32 6.19
N LEU A 208 -14.43 -24.66 6.68
CA LEU A 208 -14.63 -25.82 7.55
C LEU A 208 -14.54 -27.17 6.80
N SER A 209 -14.80 -27.18 5.49
CA SER A 209 -14.96 -28.42 4.71
C SER A 209 -13.81 -28.69 3.74
N VAL A 210 -13.17 -27.64 3.23
CA VAL A 210 -12.11 -27.71 2.24
C VAL A 210 -10.78 -27.58 2.96
N SER A 211 -9.91 -28.56 2.82
CA SER A 211 -8.53 -28.42 3.31
C SER A 211 -7.87 -27.27 2.56
N HIS A 212 -7.25 -26.33 3.28
CA HIS A 212 -6.56 -25.16 2.68
C HIS A 212 -5.40 -24.67 3.58
N HIS A 213 -4.58 -23.74 3.10
CA HIS A 213 -3.50 -23.16 3.89
C HIS A 213 -4.03 -22.00 4.76
N PRO A 214 -3.57 -21.81 6.02
CA PRO A 214 -4.09 -20.79 6.94
C PRO A 214 -3.96 -19.32 6.48
N TRP A 215 -3.31 -19.04 5.35
CA TRP A 215 -3.19 -17.66 4.85
C TRP A 215 -4.51 -17.16 4.27
N VAL A 216 -5.40 -18.08 3.89
CA VAL A 216 -6.76 -17.75 3.45
C VAL A 216 -7.59 -17.26 4.64
N ASP A 217 -7.37 -17.82 5.84
CA ASP A 217 -8.14 -17.50 7.04
C ASP A 217 -8.01 -16.05 7.49
N ILE A 218 -6.88 -15.42 7.18
CA ILE A 218 -6.56 -14.05 7.60
C ILE A 218 -7.10 -12.99 6.63
N ILE A 219 -7.80 -13.39 5.56
CA ILE A 219 -8.45 -12.46 4.62
C ILE A 219 -9.80 -12.04 5.21
N PRO A 220 -10.01 -10.76 5.54
CA PRO A 220 -11.22 -10.29 6.24
C PRO A 220 -12.42 -10.09 5.31
N ILE A 221 -12.52 -10.88 4.23
CA ILE A 221 -13.61 -10.83 3.25
C ILE A 221 -14.03 -12.27 2.94
N ALA A 222 -15.18 -12.69 3.45
CA ALA A 222 -15.70 -14.05 3.29
C ALA A 222 -15.78 -14.50 1.83
N GLY A 223 -16.30 -13.64 0.93
CA GLY A 223 -16.41 -13.97 -0.49
C GLY A 223 -15.06 -14.22 -1.17
N ILE A 224 -14.00 -13.48 -0.82
CA ILE A 224 -12.65 -13.74 -1.35
C ILE A 224 -12.14 -15.10 -0.89
N ARG A 225 -12.33 -15.42 0.40
CA ARG A 225 -11.93 -16.72 0.96
C ARG A 225 -12.61 -17.86 0.21
N ASP A 226 -13.92 -17.79 0.06
CA ASP A 226 -14.71 -18.80 -0.64
C ASP A 226 -14.31 -18.94 -2.12
N ASN A 227 -14.10 -17.84 -2.82
CA ASN A 227 -13.64 -17.86 -4.21
C ASN A 227 -12.29 -18.57 -4.37
N ILE A 228 -11.34 -18.33 -3.44
CA ILE A 228 -10.04 -19.00 -3.41
C ILE A 228 -10.21 -20.50 -3.16
N LEU A 229 -11.09 -20.90 -2.24
CA LEU A 229 -11.31 -22.30 -1.88
C LEU A 229 -12.07 -23.11 -2.94
N LEU A 230 -12.90 -22.44 -3.75
CA LEU A 230 -13.59 -23.06 -4.89
C LEU A 230 -12.66 -23.27 -6.09
N ARG A 231 -11.52 -22.58 -6.13
CA ARG A 231 -10.56 -22.68 -7.23
C ARG A 231 -9.55 -23.79 -6.96
N ASP A 232 -9.33 -24.64 -7.96
CA ASP A 232 -8.24 -25.62 -7.91
C ASP A 232 -6.89 -24.91 -7.72
N GLU A 233 -6.14 -25.30 -6.68
CA GLU A 233 -4.83 -24.75 -6.33
C GLU A 233 -3.79 -24.93 -7.46
N ALA A 234 -4.01 -25.85 -8.41
CA ALA A 234 -3.15 -26.05 -9.58
C ALA A 234 -3.35 -25.00 -10.68
N LEU A 235 -4.46 -24.23 -10.64
CA LEU A 235 -4.84 -23.30 -11.71
C LEU A 235 -4.34 -21.86 -11.49
N TYR A 236 -3.67 -21.57 -10.38
CA TYR A 236 -3.14 -20.24 -10.09
C TYR A 236 -1.89 -20.30 -9.21
N ASP A 237 -0.99 -19.32 -9.36
CA ASP A 237 0.17 -19.17 -8.46
C ASP A 237 -0.29 -18.50 -7.15
N LYS A 238 -0.37 -19.31 -6.08
CA LYS A 238 -0.70 -18.86 -4.71
C LYS A 238 0.24 -17.76 -4.22
N ALA A 239 1.54 -17.85 -4.53
CA ALA A 239 2.52 -16.85 -4.13
C ALA A 239 2.34 -15.55 -4.91
N GLU A 240 1.99 -15.63 -6.19
CA GLU A 240 1.65 -14.46 -7.00
C GLU A 240 0.39 -13.76 -6.50
N LEU A 241 -0.71 -14.49 -6.31
CA LEU A 241 -1.96 -13.94 -5.77
C LEU A 241 -1.71 -13.24 -4.43
N CYS A 242 -0.93 -13.86 -3.55
CA CYS A 242 -0.59 -13.29 -2.24
C CYS A 242 0.24 -12.00 -2.37
N ARG A 243 1.24 -11.96 -3.28
CA ARG A 243 2.03 -10.74 -3.56
C ARG A 243 1.17 -9.61 -4.14
N ASP A 244 0.27 -9.95 -5.05
CA ASP A 244 -0.60 -9.00 -5.72
C ASP A 244 -1.64 -8.43 -4.79
N LEU A 245 -2.26 -9.25 -3.94
CA LEU A 245 -3.23 -8.80 -2.92
C LEU A 245 -2.62 -7.75 -2.00
N ARG A 246 -1.32 -7.88 -1.68
CA ARG A 246 -0.56 -6.90 -0.88
C ARG A 246 0.01 -5.73 -1.70
N GLY A 247 -0.17 -5.74 -3.02
CA GLY A 247 0.20 -4.64 -3.92
C GLY A 247 1.68 -4.56 -4.29
N PHE A 248 2.44 -5.66 -4.19
CA PHE A 248 3.88 -5.69 -4.48
C PHE A 248 4.25 -5.80 -5.96
N GLN A 249 3.26 -5.89 -6.86
CA GLN A 249 3.47 -6.00 -8.30
C GLN A 249 2.78 -4.85 -9.04
N GLN A 250 3.52 -4.24 -9.97
CA GLN A 250 2.91 -3.43 -11.02
C GLN A 250 2.24 -4.35 -12.02
N VAL A 251 1.00 -4.04 -12.36
CA VAL A 251 0.27 -4.63 -13.48
C VAL A 251 0.05 -3.56 -14.55
N ALA A 252 -0.40 -3.95 -15.73
CA ALA A 252 -0.56 -3.06 -16.90
C ALA A 252 -1.35 -1.76 -16.61
N HIS A 253 -2.19 -1.75 -15.57
CA HIS A 253 -3.05 -0.63 -15.19
C HIS A 253 -2.67 0.04 -13.85
N GLY A 254 -1.47 -0.20 -13.32
CA GLY A 254 -0.97 0.42 -12.09
C GLY A 254 -0.58 -0.59 -11.02
N HIS A 255 -0.56 -0.17 -9.75
CA HIS A 255 -0.22 -1.08 -8.65
C HIS A 255 -1.47 -1.88 -8.25
N GLY A 256 -1.33 -3.20 -8.23
CA GLY A 256 -2.36 -4.13 -7.77
C GLY A 256 -2.60 -4.02 -6.26
N GLY A 257 -3.51 -4.84 -5.77
CA GLY A 257 -3.73 -5.12 -4.36
C GLY A 257 -4.92 -4.46 -3.71
N MET A 258 -4.97 -4.64 -2.40
CA MET A 258 -5.97 -4.08 -1.51
C MET A 258 -5.36 -2.94 -0.69
N LYS A 259 -6.21 -1.99 -0.32
CA LYS A 259 -5.93 -0.89 0.59
C LYS A 259 -6.83 -1.05 1.81
N ILE A 260 -6.29 -0.66 2.96
CA ILE A 260 -7.01 -0.61 4.22
C ILE A 260 -7.17 0.84 4.69
N TRP A 261 -8.38 1.19 5.12
CA TRP A 261 -8.80 2.53 5.56
C TRP A 261 -9.25 2.58 7.01
N LYS A 262 -9.66 1.44 7.58
CA LYS A 262 -10.15 1.30 8.95
C LYS A 262 -9.45 0.13 9.66
N ASP A 263 -10.08 -0.40 10.71
CA ASP A 263 -9.59 -1.57 11.42
C ASP A 263 -9.54 -2.82 10.51
N PRO A 264 -8.58 -3.74 10.71
CA PRO A 264 -8.38 -4.90 9.84
C PRO A 264 -9.60 -5.79 9.65
N TRP A 265 -10.44 -5.92 10.68
CA TRP A 265 -11.64 -6.74 10.67
C TRP A 265 -12.90 -5.98 10.23
N ASP A 266 -12.82 -4.67 9.93
CA ASP A 266 -13.97 -3.94 9.38
C ASP A 266 -14.05 -4.18 7.85
N PRO A 267 -15.07 -4.88 7.33
CA PRO A 267 -15.19 -5.15 5.90
C PRO A 267 -15.33 -3.86 5.06
N ASP A 268 -15.94 -2.80 5.62
CA ASP A 268 -16.06 -1.47 5.00
C ASP A 268 -14.73 -0.69 5.04
N GLY A 269 -13.71 -1.25 5.67
CA GLY A 269 -12.36 -0.71 5.72
C GLY A 269 -11.52 -1.05 4.49
N TRP A 270 -11.98 -1.93 3.60
CA TRP A 270 -11.16 -2.49 2.53
C TRP A 270 -11.55 -1.98 1.15
N GLU A 271 -10.56 -1.66 0.33
CA GLU A 271 -10.71 -1.24 -1.08
C GLU A 271 -9.76 -2.07 -1.95
N PHE A 272 -10.21 -2.68 -3.05
CA PHE A 272 -9.30 -3.24 -4.04
C PHE A 272 -8.99 -2.24 -5.16
N THR A 273 -7.80 -2.34 -5.75
CA THR A 273 -7.43 -1.51 -6.90
C THR A 273 -8.04 -2.05 -8.20
N GLU A 274 -8.29 -1.15 -9.15
CA GLU A 274 -8.71 -1.52 -10.51
C GLU A 274 -7.75 -2.52 -11.17
N ALA A 275 -6.45 -2.29 -10.97
CA ALA A 275 -5.37 -3.18 -11.37
C ALA A 275 -5.53 -4.61 -10.82
N PHE A 276 -5.89 -4.75 -9.53
CA PHE A 276 -6.18 -6.06 -8.92
C PHE A 276 -7.42 -6.71 -9.54
N ALA A 277 -8.49 -5.93 -9.72
CA ALA A 277 -9.74 -6.42 -10.27
C ALA A 277 -9.60 -6.97 -11.70
N ILE A 278 -8.80 -6.29 -12.53
CA ILE A 278 -8.54 -6.72 -13.91
C ILE A 278 -7.73 -8.02 -13.94
N LYS A 279 -6.74 -8.18 -13.04
CA LYS A 279 -5.88 -9.37 -13.02
C LYS A 279 -6.54 -10.57 -12.35
N TRP A 280 -7.28 -10.34 -11.27
CA TRP A 280 -7.88 -11.38 -10.43
C TRP A 280 -9.41 -11.25 -10.36
N PRO A 281 -10.14 -11.19 -11.50
CA PRO A 281 -11.58 -10.93 -11.50
C PRO A 281 -12.37 -12.01 -10.77
N TRP A 282 -11.92 -13.27 -10.84
CA TRP A 282 -12.56 -14.39 -10.16
C TRP A 282 -12.41 -14.34 -8.64
N VAL A 283 -11.36 -13.69 -8.11
CA VAL A 283 -11.11 -13.60 -6.65
C VAL A 283 -12.16 -12.71 -5.99
N ILE A 284 -12.59 -11.66 -6.68
CA ILE A 284 -13.55 -10.66 -6.16
C ILE A 284 -14.98 -10.88 -6.67
N ARG A 285 -15.23 -11.92 -7.46
CA ARG A 285 -16.55 -12.22 -8.00
C ARG A 285 -17.57 -12.38 -6.87
N GLY A 286 -18.76 -11.79 -7.04
CA GLY A 286 -19.84 -11.86 -6.05
C GLY A 286 -19.58 -11.14 -4.72
N CYS A 287 -18.44 -10.45 -4.54
CA CYS A 287 -18.11 -9.74 -3.31
C CYS A 287 -18.78 -8.35 -3.25
N HIS A 288 -20.11 -8.28 -3.27
CA HIS A 288 -20.88 -7.04 -3.41
C HIS A 288 -20.51 -5.97 -2.36
N GLU A 289 -20.43 -6.36 -1.08
CA GLU A 289 -20.05 -5.45 0.03
C GLU A 289 -18.65 -4.84 -0.18
N LEU A 290 -17.69 -5.64 -0.66
CA LEU A 290 -16.35 -5.15 -0.97
C LEU A 290 -16.35 -4.17 -2.16
N PHE A 291 -17.22 -4.37 -3.16
CA PHE A 291 -17.42 -3.42 -4.25
C PHE A 291 -18.00 -2.09 -3.76
N GLU A 292 -18.98 -2.15 -2.86
CA GLU A 292 -19.58 -0.95 -2.24
C GLU A 292 -18.54 -0.17 -1.43
N SER A 293 -17.80 -0.86 -0.56
CA SER A 293 -16.69 -0.27 0.20
C SER A 293 -15.64 0.35 -0.74
N THR A 294 -15.26 -0.37 -1.79
CA THR A 294 -14.29 0.11 -2.78
C THR A 294 -14.76 1.41 -3.46
N ASN A 295 -16.02 1.45 -3.90
CA ASN A 295 -16.58 2.62 -4.57
C ASN A 295 -16.82 3.79 -3.62
N TYR A 296 -17.13 3.53 -2.35
CA TYR A 296 -17.21 4.53 -1.30
C TYR A 296 -15.86 5.26 -1.14
N TRP A 297 -14.76 4.53 -0.93
CA TRP A 297 -13.43 5.13 -0.72
C TRP A 297 -12.90 5.85 -1.97
N ARG A 298 -13.17 5.31 -3.15
CA ARG A 298 -12.84 5.97 -4.43
C ARG A 298 -13.60 7.30 -4.57
N THR A 299 -14.90 7.30 -4.27
CA THR A 299 -15.72 8.52 -4.32
C THR A 299 -15.23 9.58 -3.33
N MET A 300 -14.82 9.18 -2.12
CA MET A 300 -14.21 10.09 -1.13
C MET A 300 -12.95 10.78 -1.66
N ARG A 301 -12.24 10.17 -2.62
CA ARG A 301 -11.06 10.74 -3.30
C ARG A 301 -11.38 11.36 -4.67
N ASN A 302 -12.64 11.44 -5.06
CA ASN A 302 -13.10 11.89 -6.40
C ASN A 302 -12.54 11.01 -7.54
N GLU A 303 -12.30 9.73 -7.28
CA GLU A 303 -12.00 8.72 -8.30
C GLU A 303 -13.32 8.14 -8.84
N ALA A 304 -13.34 7.75 -10.12
CA ALA A 304 -14.51 7.13 -10.73
C ALA A 304 -14.79 5.74 -10.09
N PRO A 305 -16.06 5.38 -9.84
CA PRO A 305 -16.39 4.06 -9.31
C PRO A 305 -16.01 2.96 -10.31
N LEU A 306 -15.51 1.83 -9.79
CA LEU A 306 -15.26 0.63 -10.57
C LEU A 306 -16.59 0.04 -11.05
N GLY A 307 -16.63 -0.42 -12.30
CA GLY A 307 -17.85 -0.95 -12.94
C GLY A 307 -18.71 0.10 -13.67
N SER A 308 -18.36 1.39 -13.64
CA SER A 308 -19.06 2.44 -14.40
C SER A 308 -18.72 2.48 -15.91
N GLY A 309 -17.93 1.53 -16.38
CA GLY A 309 -17.61 1.27 -17.79
C GLY A 309 -17.37 -0.22 -18.01
N TYR A 310 -17.43 -0.66 -19.28
CA TYR A 310 -17.37 -2.02 -19.85
C TYR A 310 -16.21 -2.95 -19.42
N ILE A 311 -15.67 -2.84 -18.21
CA ILE A 311 -14.54 -3.65 -17.71
C ILE A 311 -15.02 -4.87 -16.89
N LEU A 312 -16.32 -4.95 -16.52
CA LEU A 312 -16.87 -6.04 -15.70
C LEU A 312 -17.96 -6.89 -16.39
N GLY A 313 -17.94 -6.99 -17.72
CA GLY A 313 -18.95 -7.71 -18.51
C GLY A 313 -19.03 -9.24 -18.29
N GLU A 314 -18.33 -9.81 -17.30
CA GLU A 314 -18.31 -11.24 -17.00
C GLU A 314 -18.45 -11.56 -15.50
N LEU A 315 -18.95 -10.62 -14.68
CA LEU A 315 -19.23 -10.88 -13.27
C LEU A 315 -20.71 -11.18 -12.95
N ASP A 316 -21.61 -11.02 -13.93
CA ASP A 316 -23.08 -11.16 -13.74
C ASP A 316 -23.72 -12.34 -14.52
N THR A 317 -22.96 -13.38 -14.89
CA THR A 317 -23.50 -14.62 -15.47
C THR A 317 -22.83 -15.85 -14.87
#